data_AF-A0A944HKZ5-F1
#
_entry.id   AF-A0A944HKZ5-F1
#
_cell.length_a   1.000
_cell.length_b   1.000
_cell.length_c   1.000
_cell.angle_alpha   90.00
_cell.angle_beta   90.00
_cell.angle_gamma   90.00
#
_symmetry.space_group_name_H-M   'P 1'
#
loop_
_entity.id
_entity.type
_entity.pdbx_description
1 polymer ?
#
loop_
_entity_poly.entity_id
_entity_poly.type
_entity_poly.pdbx_seq_one_letter_code
_entity_poly.pdbx_strand_id
1 'polypeptide(L)'
;MDHNDSARHHVQIRARGDRADIEIDGKRVDPRAVGAYTISQITGEPAHVLLHVTDRGSTQWSGMARVSVAEVPDPGPAAAAFLDAIDAEALERAALARSDLGTGPHSLTQAMLTQLGEWARGV
;
A
#
# COMPACT_ATOMS: atom_id res chain seq x y z
N MET A 1 25.03 0.94 -11.22
CA MET A 1 25.18 1.47 -12.61
C MET A 1 23.87 1.16 -13.29
N ASP A 2 23.02 2.17 -13.35
CA ASP A 2 21.60 1.95 -13.08
C ASP A 2 20.81 1.88 -14.38
N HIS A 3 20.04 0.82 -14.56
CA HIS A 3 19.12 0.70 -15.69
C HIS A 3 17.87 1.52 -15.42
N ASN A 4 17.97 2.83 -15.66
CA ASN A 4 16.84 3.75 -15.68
C ASN A 4 16.03 3.57 -16.97
N ASP A 5 15.28 2.47 -17.07
CA ASP A 5 14.45 2.18 -18.24
C ASP A 5 13.28 3.17 -18.31
N SER A 6 13.44 4.16 -19.19
CA SER A 6 12.51 5.28 -19.36
C SER A 6 11.49 5.05 -20.47
N ALA A 7 11.37 3.80 -20.95
CA ALA A 7 10.31 3.41 -21.85
C ALA A 7 8.95 3.66 -21.19
N ARG A 8 8.01 4.19 -21.98
CA ARG A 8 6.64 4.34 -21.53
C ARG A 8 5.87 3.01 -21.83
N HIS A 9 4.88 2.62 -20.99
CA HIS A 9 3.82 1.54 -20.91
C HIS A 9 2.30 1.89 -21.22
N HIS A 10 1.60 1.41 -22.26
CA HIS A 10 0.37 1.97 -22.90
C HIS A 10 -0.90 1.33 -22.38
N VAL A 11 -1.55 1.98 -21.45
CA VAL A 11 -2.55 1.27 -20.66
C VAL A 11 -3.96 1.56 -21.12
N GLN A 12 -4.70 0.52 -21.52
CA GLN A 12 -6.16 0.55 -21.50
C GLN A 12 -6.67 -0.28 -20.32
N ILE A 13 -7.30 0.38 -19.36
CA ILE A 13 -8.02 -0.24 -18.25
C ILE A 13 -9.51 -0.11 -18.53
N ARG A 14 -10.24 -1.23 -18.48
CA ARG A 14 -11.71 -1.26 -18.54
C ARG A 14 -12.24 -1.82 -17.22
N ALA A 15 -12.73 -0.94 -16.35
CA ALA A 15 -13.36 -1.34 -15.09
C ALA A 15 -14.65 -2.13 -15.37
N ARG A 16 -14.84 -3.22 -14.63
CA ARG A 16 -16.02 -4.10 -14.66
C ARG A 16 -16.40 -4.46 -13.22
N GLY A 17 -17.13 -3.58 -12.54
CA GLY A 17 -17.53 -3.79 -11.15
C GLY A 17 -16.31 -3.86 -10.22
N ASP A 18 -16.14 -5.02 -9.56
CA ASP A 18 -15.02 -5.35 -8.66
C ASP A 18 -13.71 -5.70 -9.38
N ARG A 19 -13.70 -5.75 -10.72
CA ARG A 19 -12.56 -6.19 -11.54
C ARG A 19 -12.16 -5.15 -12.58
N ALA A 20 -10.97 -5.33 -13.16
CA ALA A 20 -10.51 -4.59 -14.32
C ALA A 20 -9.97 -5.55 -15.39
N ASP A 21 -10.36 -5.32 -16.64
CA ASP A 21 -9.59 -5.82 -17.78
C ASP A 21 -8.46 -4.83 -18.06
N ILE A 22 -7.22 -5.31 -18.04
CA ILE A 22 -6.04 -4.50 -18.36
C ILE A 22 -5.46 -5.01 -19.69
N GLU A 23 -5.31 -4.10 -20.63
CA GLU A 23 -4.56 -4.27 -21.87
C GLU A 23 -3.38 -3.29 -21.86
N ILE A 24 -2.19 -3.74 -22.23
CA ILE A 24 -1.08 -2.85 -22.57
C ILE A 24 -0.51 -3.24 -23.93
N ASP A 25 -0.27 -2.24 -24.80
CA ASP A 25 0.09 -2.45 -26.21
C ASP A 25 -0.90 -3.39 -26.95
N GLY A 26 -2.18 -3.34 -26.56
CA GLY A 26 -3.23 -4.21 -27.09
C GLY A 26 -3.13 -5.69 -26.65
N LYS A 27 -2.17 -6.05 -25.79
CA LYS A 27 -2.09 -7.37 -25.17
C LYS A 27 -2.87 -7.38 -23.86
N ARG A 28 -3.92 -8.21 -23.79
CA ARG A 28 -4.69 -8.43 -22.57
C ARG A 28 -3.88 -9.25 -21.57
N VAL A 29 -4.00 -8.87 -20.31
CA VAL A 29 -3.28 -9.47 -19.19
C VAL A 29 -4.21 -10.40 -18.43
N ASP A 30 -3.65 -11.48 -17.87
CA ASP A 30 -4.43 -12.39 -17.05
C ASP A 30 -4.97 -11.64 -15.82
N PRO A 31 -6.31 -11.49 -15.67
CA PRO A 31 -6.89 -10.83 -14.51
C PRO A 31 -6.59 -11.54 -13.18
N ARG A 32 -6.11 -12.79 -13.19
CA ARG A 32 -5.66 -13.53 -12.01
C ARG A 32 -4.26 -13.13 -11.55
N ALA A 33 -3.44 -12.58 -12.45
CA ALA A 33 -2.08 -12.15 -12.15
C ALA A 33 -2.02 -10.74 -11.55
N VAL A 34 -3.12 -9.96 -11.62
CA VAL A 34 -3.19 -8.57 -11.10
C VAL A 34 -4.03 -8.53 -9.84
N GLY A 35 -3.41 -8.23 -8.69
CA GLY A 35 -4.10 -8.04 -7.41
C GLY A 35 -4.64 -6.62 -7.22
N ALA A 36 -3.93 -5.60 -7.72
CA ALA A 36 -4.35 -4.20 -7.68
C ALA A 36 -3.62 -3.35 -8.74
N TYR A 37 -4.10 -2.14 -8.98
CA TYR A 37 -3.37 -1.11 -9.74
C TYR A 37 -3.63 0.28 -9.17
N THR A 38 -2.65 1.17 -9.35
CA THR A 38 -2.76 2.60 -9.01
C THR A 38 -2.44 3.42 -10.25
N ILE A 39 -3.23 4.47 -10.52
CA ILE A 39 -2.95 5.46 -11.57
C ILE A 39 -2.72 6.80 -10.87
N SER A 40 -1.60 7.47 -11.17
CA SER A 40 -1.37 8.86 -10.76
C SER A 40 -1.09 9.74 -11.98
N GLN A 41 -1.64 10.95 -11.97
CA GLN A 41 -1.43 11.92 -13.03
C GLN A 41 -1.37 13.32 -12.43
N ILE A 42 -0.31 14.06 -12.75
CA ILE A 42 -0.13 15.47 -12.40
C ILE A 42 -0.28 16.28 -13.69
N THR A 43 -0.92 17.45 -13.62
CA THR A 43 -1.13 18.31 -14.80
C THR A 43 0.22 18.75 -15.38
N GLY A 44 0.47 18.40 -16.65
CA GLY A 44 1.75 18.64 -17.33
C GLY A 44 2.74 17.47 -17.29
N GLU A 45 2.46 16.44 -16.49
CA GLU A 45 3.30 15.23 -16.41
C GLU A 45 2.66 14.02 -17.10
N PRO A 46 3.46 13.02 -17.54
CA PRO A 46 2.93 11.74 -17.98
C PRO A 46 2.16 11.05 -16.84
N ALA A 47 1.04 10.40 -17.14
CA ALA A 47 0.40 9.49 -16.19
C ALA A 47 1.35 8.33 -15.85
N HIS A 48 1.42 7.97 -14.58
CA HIS A 48 2.14 6.79 -14.09
C HIS A 48 1.13 5.71 -13.70
N VAL A 49 1.45 4.45 -13.98
CA VAL A 49 0.62 3.30 -13.58
C VAL A 49 1.49 2.31 -12.81
N LEU A 50 1.07 1.97 -11.60
CA LEU A 50 1.68 0.92 -10.78
C LEU A 50 0.76 -0.31 -10.80
N LEU A 51 1.30 -1.46 -11.20
CA LEU A 51 0.59 -2.74 -11.19
C LEU A 51 1.13 -3.61 -10.05
N HIS A 52 0.24 -4.07 -9.18
CA HIS A 52 0.55 -5.03 -8.13
C HIS A 52 0.17 -6.42 -8.64
N VAL A 53 1.17 -7.24 -8.95
CA VAL A 53 1.00 -8.60 -9.47
C VAL A 53 1.22 -9.65 -8.38
N THR A 54 0.43 -10.72 -8.42
CA THR A 54 0.39 -11.79 -7.40
C THR A 54 1.36 -12.95 -7.67
N ASP A 55 1.81 -13.10 -8.91
CA ASP A 55 2.82 -14.07 -9.33
C ASP A 55 3.78 -13.39 -10.33
N ARG A 56 5.08 -13.73 -10.25
CA ARG A 56 6.13 -13.29 -11.19
C ARG A 56 6.28 -14.22 -12.41
N GLY A 57 5.42 -15.24 -12.55
CA GLY A 57 5.28 -16.06 -13.75
C GLY A 57 5.25 -15.23 -15.05
N SER A 58 5.91 -15.76 -16.08
CA SER A 58 6.37 -15.00 -17.27
C SER A 58 5.27 -14.20 -17.99
N THR A 59 5.13 -12.92 -17.63
CA THR A 59 4.24 -11.96 -18.30
C THR A 59 5.11 -10.88 -18.96
N GLN A 60 5.19 -10.92 -20.30
CA GLN A 60 5.98 -9.97 -21.09
C GLN A 60 5.12 -8.75 -21.50
N TRP A 61 5.58 -7.55 -21.15
CA TRP A 61 4.88 -6.27 -21.34
C TRP A 61 5.64 -5.33 -22.33
N SER A 62 4.96 -4.32 -22.93
CA SER A 62 5.52 -3.40 -23.97
C SER A 62 4.80 -2.03 -24.06
N GLY A 63 5.52 -0.96 -24.50
CA GLY A 63 5.17 0.41 -25.02
C GLY A 63 4.03 1.31 -24.44
N MET A 64 4.17 2.67 -24.24
CA MET A 64 3.17 3.80 -24.02
C MET A 64 3.30 4.96 -22.91
N ALA A 65 3.09 4.77 -21.58
CA ALA A 65 3.14 5.69 -20.36
C ALA A 65 3.91 5.13 -19.09
N ARG A 66 4.60 5.89 -18.20
CA ARG A 66 5.62 5.34 -17.21
C ARG A 66 5.04 4.32 -16.21
N VAL A 67 5.53 3.08 -16.22
CA VAL A 67 5.10 2.01 -15.30
C VAL A 67 6.21 1.72 -14.27
N SER A 68 5.83 1.66 -13.00
CA SER A 68 6.68 1.10 -11.94
C SER A 68 6.06 -0.21 -11.46
N VAL A 69 6.88 -1.21 -11.17
CA VAL A 69 6.44 -2.45 -10.52
C VAL A 69 7.16 -2.53 -9.19
N ALA A 70 6.41 -2.41 -8.10
CA ALA A 70 6.91 -2.49 -6.74
C ALA A 70 6.31 -3.70 -6.03
N GLU A 71 7.13 -4.40 -5.25
CA GLU A 71 6.61 -5.28 -4.21
C GLU A 71 5.86 -4.42 -3.19
N VAL A 72 4.69 -4.86 -2.76
CA VAL A 72 4.04 -4.30 -1.57
C VAL A 72 4.93 -4.71 -0.39
N PRO A 73 5.50 -3.76 0.39
CA PRO A 73 6.29 -4.14 1.55
C PRO A 73 5.46 -4.98 2.52
N ASP A 74 6.04 -6.06 3.04
CA ASP A 74 5.41 -6.82 4.12
C ASP A 74 5.14 -5.85 5.30
N PRO A 75 3.88 -5.72 5.78
CA PRO A 75 3.58 -4.88 6.92
C PRO A 75 4.19 -5.39 8.23
N GLY A 76 4.57 -6.68 8.31
CA GLY A 76 5.14 -7.30 9.51
C GLY A 76 6.39 -6.58 10.05
N PRO A 77 7.48 -6.47 9.26
CA PRO A 77 8.69 -5.76 9.66
C PRO A 77 8.46 -4.29 10.08
N ALA A 78 7.55 -3.59 9.40
CA ALA A 78 7.22 -2.20 9.74
C ALA A 78 6.47 -2.10 11.08
N ALA A 79 5.53 -3.00 11.34
CA ALA A 79 4.81 -3.07 12.61
C ALA A 79 5.75 -3.46 13.77
N ALA A 80 6.67 -4.40 13.56
CA ALA A 80 7.68 -4.77 14.56
C ALA A 80 8.57 -3.57 14.92
N ALA A 81 9.17 -2.91 13.92
CA ALA A 81 10.03 -1.74 14.14
C ALA A 81 9.31 -0.57 14.83
N PHE A 82 8.00 -0.38 14.56
CA PHE A 82 7.17 0.60 15.28
C PHE A 82 7.02 0.21 16.76
N LEU A 83 6.64 -1.04 17.05
CA LEU A 83 6.43 -1.52 18.42
C LEU A 83 7.73 -1.53 19.25
N ASP A 84 8.85 -1.92 18.65
CA ASP A 84 10.18 -1.90 19.28
C ASP A 84 10.66 -0.48 19.65
N ALA A 85 10.12 0.55 18.98
CA ALA A 85 10.44 1.95 19.25
C ALA A 85 9.55 2.60 20.35
N ILE A 86 8.58 1.87 20.90
CA ILE A 86 7.65 2.41 21.91
C ILE A 86 8.26 2.39 23.31
N ASP A 87 8.30 3.55 23.95
CA ASP A 87 8.46 3.65 25.40
C ASP A 87 7.19 3.15 26.11
N ALA A 88 7.32 2.04 26.83
CA ALA A 88 6.22 1.40 27.55
C ALA A 88 5.66 2.26 28.70
N GLU A 89 6.49 3.06 29.38
CA GLU A 89 6.02 3.95 30.45
C GLU A 89 5.26 5.14 29.85
N ALA A 90 5.74 5.68 28.73
CA ALA A 90 5.02 6.71 27.99
C ALA A 90 3.66 6.20 27.47
N LEU A 91 3.61 4.96 26.95
CA LEU A 91 2.37 4.33 26.48
C LEU A 91 1.37 4.12 27.62
N GLU A 92 1.79 3.56 28.75
CA GLU A 92 0.91 3.34 29.90
C GLU A 92 0.38 4.67 30.44
N ARG A 93 1.26 5.67 30.61
CA ARG A 93 0.89 7.01 31.09
C ARG A 93 -0.10 7.70 30.16
N ALA A 94 0.09 7.59 28.83
CA ALA A 94 -0.82 8.13 27.84
C ALA A 94 -2.18 7.41 27.87
N ALA A 95 -2.17 6.07 27.91
CA ALA A 95 -3.38 5.25 27.96
C ALA A 95 -4.23 5.52 29.23
N LEU A 96 -3.58 5.69 30.39
CA LEU A 96 -4.24 6.05 31.65
C LEU A 96 -4.80 7.48 31.68
N ALA A 97 -4.25 8.39 30.86
CA ALA A 97 -4.70 9.78 30.78
C ALA A 97 -5.87 10.00 29.79
N ARG A 98 -6.29 8.97 29.04
CA ARG A 98 -7.34 9.11 28.02
C ARG A 98 -8.72 9.37 28.64
N SER A 99 -9.47 10.29 28.05
CA SER A 99 -10.85 10.60 28.46
C SER A 99 -11.88 9.51 28.12
N ASP A 100 -11.54 8.56 27.25
CA ASP A 100 -12.38 7.42 26.84
C ASP A 100 -12.02 6.11 27.58
N LEU A 101 -11.15 6.17 28.61
CA LEU A 101 -10.75 5.01 29.39
C LEU A 101 -11.95 4.40 30.14
N GLY A 102 -12.36 3.20 29.70
CA GLY A 102 -13.40 2.41 30.35
C GLY A 102 -12.97 1.81 31.69
N THR A 103 -13.96 1.37 32.48
CA THR A 103 -13.76 0.72 33.78
C THR A 103 -13.96 -0.81 33.73
N GLY A 104 -14.01 -1.39 32.53
CA GLY A 104 -14.30 -2.81 32.32
C GLY A 104 -13.04 -3.69 32.21
N PRO A 105 -13.23 -5.02 32.14
CA PRO A 105 -12.15 -5.93 31.77
C PRO A 105 -11.48 -5.48 30.46
N HIS A 106 -10.16 -5.52 30.42
CA HIS A 106 -9.33 -5.12 29.27
C HIS A 106 -9.38 -3.63 28.87
N SER A 107 -10.08 -2.74 29.59
CA SER A 107 -10.18 -1.33 29.18
C SER A 107 -8.82 -0.60 29.09
N LEU A 108 -7.86 -0.93 29.96
CA LEU A 108 -6.48 -0.41 29.84
C LEU A 108 -5.78 -0.92 28.56
N THR A 109 -5.94 -2.19 28.22
CA THR A 109 -5.38 -2.77 26.99
C THR A 109 -6.02 -2.15 25.74
N GLN A 110 -7.33 -1.89 25.76
CA GLN A 110 -8.03 -1.19 24.68
C GLN A 110 -7.54 0.26 24.54
N ALA A 111 -7.34 0.96 25.65
CA ALA A 111 -6.75 2.30 25.68
C ALA A 111 -5.32 2.31 25.09
N MET A 112 -4.46 1.36 25.47
CA MET A 112 -3.12 1.19 24.91
C MET A 112 -3.14 0.91 23.40
N LEU A 113 -3.99 -0.01 22.94
CA LEU A 113 -4.12 -0.32 21.50
C LEU A 113 -4.62 0.87 20.69
N THR A 114 -5.57 1.65 21.23
CA THR A 114 -6.06 2.86 20.59
C THR A 114 -4.97 3.92 20.53
N GLN A 115 -4.20 4.09 21.61
CA GLN A 115 -3.08 5.04 21.67
C GLN A 115 -1.97 4.72 20.68
N LEU A 116 -1.59 3.43 20.55
CA LEU A 116 -0.64 2.97 19.53
C LEU A 116 -1.17 3.26 18.12
N GLY A 117 -2.46 3.04 17.88
CA GLY A 117 -3.11 3.34 16.60
C GLY A 117 -3.20 4.83 16.28
N GLU A 118 -3.27 5.72 17.28
CA GLU A 118 -3.17 7.18 17.12
C GLU A 118 -1.74 7.61 16.78
N TRP A 119 -0.75 7.16 17.56
CA TRP A 119 0.67 7.46 17.30
C TRP A 119 1.15 6.96 15.94
N ALA A 120 0.74 5.76 15.51
CA ALA A 120 1.05 5.24 14.17
C ALA A 120 0.44 6.08 13.03
N ARG A 121 -0.61 6.87 13.30
CA ARG A 121 -1.23 7.82 12.35
C ARG A 121 -0.73 9.26 12.52
N GLY A 122 0.06 9.55 13.55
CA GLY A 122 0.54 10.90 13.88
C GLY A 122 -0.57 11.85 14.36
N VAL A 123 -1.57 11.33 15.08
CA VAL A 123 -2.68 12.10 15.67
C VAL A 123 -2.73 12.00 17.19
#